data_AF-A0A222T8T8-F1
#
_entry.id   AF-A0A222T8T8-F1
#
_cell.length_a   1.000
_cell.length_b   1.000
_cell.length_c   1.000
_cell.angle_alpha   90.00
_cell.angle_beta   90.00
_cell.angle_gamma   90.00
#
_symmetry.space_group_name_H-M   'P 1'
#
loop_
_entity.id
_entity.type
_entity.pdbx_description
1 polymer ?
#
loop_
_entity_poly.entity_id
_entity_poly.type
_entity_poly.pdbx_seq_one_letter_code
_entity_poly.pdbx_strand_id
1 'polypeptide(L)'
;MRTRTLEAAAVIAITLLLTGCSSGGDAGDKRNPSGTPAAAEKADITQRCVDAIADRAAAHKGGAVRSHPVPGPCARLSDADYLDAYMAGLEQAHRVAQKASQGESGKAADGAAN
;
A
#
# COMPACT_ATOMS: atom_id res chain seq x y z
N MET A 1 42.34 -26.95 -28.60
CA MET A 1 41.77 -25.59 -28.40
C MET A 1 40.37 -25.61 -29.01
N ARG A 2 39.23 -25.38 -28.36
CA ARG A 2 38.88 -24.70 -27.10
C ARG A 2 37.78 -25.51 -26.42
N THR A 3 37.98 -25.76 -25.14
CA THR A 3 36.97 -26.12 -24.16
C THR A 3 36.04 -24.93 -23.91
N ARG A 4 34.72 -25.13 -23.97
CA ARG A 4 33.70 -24.30 -23.27
C ARG A 4 32.53 -25.21 -22.93
N THR A 5 32.63 -25.94 -21.82
CA THR A 5 31.95 -25.65 -20.54
C THR A 5 30.44 -25.77 -20.64
N LEU A 6 29.98 -26.98 -20.28
CA LEU A 6 28.65 -27.33 -19.79
C LEU A 6 28.20 -26.40 -18.63
N GLU A 7 26.90 -26.45 -18.36
CA GLU A 7 26.21 -25.96 -17.15
C GLU A 7 26.18 -24.44 -16.93
N ALA A 8 25.11 -23.77 -17.37
CA ALA A 8 24.66 -22.53 -16.71
C ALA A 8 23.25 -22.13 -17.15
N ALA A 9 22.24 -22.74 -16.52
CA ALA A 9 21.06 -22.01 -16.07
C ALA A 9 20.28 -22.94 -15.13
N ALA A 10 20.85 -23.15 -13.94
CA ALA A 10 20.02 -23.51 -12.79
C ALA A 10 18.98 -22.40 -12.65
N VAL A 11 17.75 -22.66 -13.12
CA VAL A 11 16.59 -21.84 -12.81
C VAL A 11 16.32 -22.10 -11.34
N ILE A 12 16.95 -21.29 -10.50
CA ILE A 12 16.74 -21.28 -9.06
C ILE A 12 15.26 -20.95 -8.87
N ALA A 13 14.50 -21.96 -8.46
CA ALA A 13 13.18 -21.82 -7.90
C ALA A 13 13.28 -20.95 -6.64
N ILE A 14 13.11 -19.64 -6.78
CA ILE A 14 12.89 -18.72 -5.66
C ILE A 14 11.38 -18.51 -5.52
N THR A 15 10.67 -19.59 -5.15
CA THR A 15 9.24 -19.55 -4.81
C THR A 15 9.00 -19.77 -3.31
N LEU A 16 10.02 -19.61 -2.46
CA LEU A 16 9.94 -19.98 -1.03
C LEU A 16 10.40 -18.90 -0.03
N LEU A 17 10.24 -17.60 -0.33
CA LEU A 17 10.55 -16.54 0.65
C LEU A 17 9.50 -15.42 0.80
N LEU A 18 8.26 -15.62 0.35
CA LEU A 18 7.16 -14.68 0.62
C LEU A 18 6.00 -15.28 1.44
N THR A 19 6.05 -16.57 1.76
CA THR A 19 5.22 -17.20 2.78
C THR A 19 6.05 -17.38 4.04
N GLY A 20 6.37 -16.29 4.75
CA GLY A 20 7.20 -16.44 5.94
C GLY A 20 7.79 -15.18 6.59
N CYS A 21 7.09 -14.04 6.60
CA CYS A 21 7.26 -13.16 7.76
C CYS A 21 6.32 -13.69 8.84
N SER A 22 6.81 -14.77 9.46
CA SER A 22 6.22 -15.46 10.58
C SER A 22 6.14 -14.47 11.75
N SER A 23 4.91 -14.09 12.08
CA SER A 23 4.49 -13.95 13.47
C SER A 23 5.06 -15.12 14.29
N GLY A 24 5.87 -14.86 15.32
CA GLY A 24 6.29 -15.92 16.24
C GLY A 24 7.55 -15.61 17.02
N GLY A 25 7.43 -14.73 18.00
CA GLY A 25 8.48 -14.50 18.99
C GLY A 25 8.16 -13.35 19.93
N ASP A 26 7.01 -13.37 20.59
CA ASP A 26 6.91 -12.82 21.95
C ASP A 26 5.76 -13.48 22.69
N ALA A 27 5.89 -13.55 24.00
CA ALA A 27 5.12 -14.38 24.91
C ALA A 27 3.62 -14.09 24.84
N GLY A 28 2.83 -15.08 25.26
CA GLY A 28 1.38 -15.05 25.18
C GLY A 28 0.77 -13.74 25.65
N ASP A 29 0.21 -13.00 24.70
CA ASP A 29 -0.85 -12.05 25.01
C ASP A 29 -2.08 -12.51 24.24
N LYS A 30 -3.08 -12.97 25.00
CA LYS A 30 -4.44 -13.15 24.51
C LYS A 30 -4.77 -11.84 23.79
N ARG A 31 -4.89 -11.87 22.46
CA ARG A 31 -5.51 -10.77 21.70
C ARG A 31 -6.94 -10.65 22.20
N ASN A 32 -7.11 -9.88 23.25
CA ASN A 32 -8.38 -9.42 23.76
C ASN A 32 -8.88 -8.44 22.69
N PRO A 33 -9.97 -8.72 21.97
CA PRO A 33 -10.58 -7.73 21.10
C PRO A 33 -11.36 -6.74 21.97
N SER A 34 -10.67 -6.08 22.91
CA SER A 34 -11.21 -5.02 23.74
C SER A 34 -10.32 -3.80 23.56
N GLY A 35 -10.17 -3.36 22.31
CA GLY A 35 -9.78 -1.97 22.07
C GLY A 35 -10.83 -1.09 22.75
N THR A 36 -10.41 -0.11 23.55
CA THR A 36 -11.35 0.84 24.14
C THR A 36 -12.14 1.52 23.02
N PRO A 37 -13.43 1.85 23.21
CA PRO A 37 -14.25 2.49 22.19
C PRO A 37 -13.58 3.73 21.57
N ALA A 38 -12.83 4.49 22.38
CA ALA A 38 -12.07 5.66 21.94
C ALA A 38 -10.93 5.32 20.95
N ALA A 39 -10.27 4.16 21.08
CA ALA A 39 -9.21 3.74 20.16
C ALA A 39 -9.79 3.33 18.79
N ALA A 40 -10.94 2.65 18.79
CA ALA A 40 -11.65 2.30 17.57
C ALA A 40 -12.18 3.55 16.85
N GLU A 41 -12.71 4.52 17.59
CA GLU A 41 -13.17 5.80 17.04
C GLU A 41 -12.01 6.61 16.44
N LYS A 42 -10.85 6.65 17.11
CA LYS A 42 -9.64 7.28 16.56
C LYS A 42 -9.22 6.63 15.23
N ALA A 43 -9.18 5.30 15.18
CA ALA A 43 -8.80 4.57 13.97
C ALA A 43 -9.75 4.85 12.80
N ASP A 44 -11.06 4.92 13.05
CA ASP A 44 -12.06 5.28 12.04
C ASP A 44 -11.85 6.71 11.51
N ILE A 45 -11.61 7.68 12.39
CA ILE A 45 -11.33 9.07 12.00
C ILE A 45 -10.05 9.16 11.15
N THR A 46 -8.98 8.47 11.57
CA THR A 46 -7.72 8.42 10.81
C THR A 46 -7.94 7.81 9.43
N GLN A 47 -8.68 6.70 9.32
CA GLN A 47 -8.94 6.06 8.04
C GLN A 47 -9.73 6.97 7.09
N ARG A 48 -10.77 7.66 7.59
CA ARG A 48 -11.51 8.64 6.77
C ARG A 48 -10.64 9.81 6.31
N CYS A 49 -9.65 10.20 7.11
CA CYS A 49 -8.68 11.22 6.71
C CYS A 49 -7.77 10.72 5.58
N VAL A 50 -7.23 9.49 5.71
CA VAL A 50 -6.43 8.82 4.67
C VAL A 50 -7.19 8.77 3.35
N ASP A 51 -8.45 8.30 3.38
CA ASP A 51 -9.28 8.16 2.19
C ASP A 51 -9.56 9.53 1.53
N ALA A 52 -9.88 10.55 2.32
CA ALA A 52 -10.09 11.90 1.80
C ALA A 52 -8.85 12.51 1.12
N ILE A 53 -7.65 12.16 1.61
CA ILE A 53 -6.38 12.59 1.02
C ILE A 53 -6.09 11.80 -0.26
N ALA A 54 -6.35 10.48 -0.26
CA ALA A 54 -6.21 9.63 -1.42
C ALA A 54 -7.13 10.07 -2.57
N ASP A 55 -8.40 10.39 -2.27
CA ASP A 55 -9.36 10.90 -3.24
C ASP A 55 -8.91 12.24 -3.82
N ARG A 56 -8.41 13.14 -2.98
CA ARG A 56 -7.83 14.42 -3.43
C ARG A 56 -6.64 14.18 -4.35
N ALA A 57 -5.73 13.27 -4.00
CA ALA A 57 -4.57 12.94 -4.82
C ALA A 57 -4.99 12.37 -6.19
N ALA A 58 -5.99 11.49 -6.22
CA ALA A 58 -6.52 10.91 -7.44
C ALA A 58 -7.18 11.95 -8.36
N ALA A 59 -7.83 12.97 -7.77
CA ALA A 59 -8.46 14.06 -8.52
C ALA A 59 -7.44 14.99 -9.22
N HIS A 60 -6.18 15.02 -8.79
CA HIS A 60 -5.16 15.90 -9.35
C HIS A 60 -4.20 15.15 -10.29
N LYS A 61 -4.28 15.47 -11.58
CA LYS A 61 -3.38 15.00 -12.65
C LYS A 61 -1.94 15.50 -12.38
N GLY A 62 -1.19 14.78 -11.55
CA GLY A 62 0.17 15.13 -11.13
C GLY A 62 0.51 14.82 -9.68
N GLY A 63 -0.46 14.34 -8.87
CA GLY A 63 -0.20 13.88 -7.50
C GLY A 63 0.14 14.98 -6.48
N ALA A 64 0.18 16.24 -6.91
CA ALA A 64 0.40 17.38 -6.02
C ALA A 64 -0.84 17.64 -5.17
N VAL A 65 -0.88 17.01 -4.00
CA VAL A 65 -1.90 17.29 -2.98
C VAL A 65 -1.47 18.53 -2.21
N ARG A 66 -2.37 19.52 -2.11
CA ARG A 66 -2.18 20.62 -1.16
C ARG A 66 -2.54 20.14 0.24
N SER A 67 -1.66 20.44 1.20
CA SER A 67 -1.93 20.25 2.63
C SER A 67 -3.15 21.07 3.08
N HIS A 68 -3.40 22.22 2.44
CA HIS A 68 -4.53 23.08 2.74
C HIS A 68 -5.51 23.19 1.56
N PRO A 69 -6.83 23.26 1.83
CA PRO A 69 -7.46 23.18 3.16
C PRO A 69 -7.45 21.75 3.73
N VAL A 70 -7.33 21.63 5.05
CA VAL A 70 -7.37 20.33 5.75
C VAL A 70 -8.75 19.68 5.53
N PRO A 71 -8.83 18.43 5.07
CA PRO A 71 -10.11 17.75 4.91
C PRO A 71 -10.87 17.64 6.24
N GLY A 72 -12.20 17.75 6.21
CA GLY A 72 -13.03 17.72 7.43
C GLY A 72 -12.75 16.56 8.39
N PRO A 73 -12.57 15.31 7.92
CA PRO A 73 -12.21 14.18 8.78
C PRO A 73 -10.85 14.35 9.47
N CYS A 74 -9.91 15.01 8.80
CA CYS A 74 -8.55 15.28 9.30
C CYS A 74 -8.50 16.41 10.33
N ALA A 75 -9.50 17.31 10.36
CA ALA A 75 -9.50 18.47 11.26
C ALA A 75 -9.57 18.11 12.76
N ARG A 76 -9.94 16.86 13.09
CA ARG A 76 -10.01 16.34 14.46
C ARG A 76 -8.74 15.58 14.87
N LEU A 77 -7.78 15.42 13.96
CA LEU A 77 -6.51 14.75 14.24
C LEU A 77 -5.50 15.72 14.84
N SER A 78 -4.57 15.19 15.62
CA SER A 78 -3.35 15.93 15.96
C SER A 78 -2.50 16.16 14.71
N ASP A 79 -1.61 17.16 14.72
CA ASP A 79 -0.73 17.42 13.57
C ASP A 79 0.13 16.20 13.18
N ALA A 80 0.57 15.43 14.17
CA ALA A 80 1.31 14.18 13.94
C ALA A 80 0.43 13.13 13.25
N ASP A 81 -0.77 12.87 13.79
CA ASP A 81 -1.72 11.92 13.18
C ASP A 81 -2.17 12.38 11.78
N TYR A 82 -2.26 13.69 11.55
CA TYR A 82 -2.57 14.28 10.25
C TYR A 82 -1.45 14.02 9.24
N LEU A 83 -0.18 14.23 9.62
CA LEU A 83 0.96 13.96 8.74
C LEU A 83 1.04 12.48 8.36
N ASP A 84 0.82 11.58 9.32
CA ASP A 84 0.80 10.14 9.07
C ASP A 84 -0.34 9.77 8.11
N ALA A 85 -1.55 10.28 8.37
CA ALA A 85 -2.70 10.07 7.48
C ALA A 85 -2.47 10.66 6.08
N TYR A 86 -1.75 11.78 5.99
CA TYR A 86 -1.40 12.43 4.74
C TYR A 86 -0.46 11.58 3.89
N MET A 87 0.61 11.06 4.48
CA MET A 87 1.53 10.17 3.78
C MET A 87 0.83 8.87 3.36
N ALA A 88 0.04 8.27 4.26
CA ALA A 88 -0.72 7.06 3.95
C ALA A 88 -1.72 7.27 2.79
N GLY A 89 -2.41 8.42 2.74
CA GLY A 89 -3.33 8.76 1.67
C GLY A 89 -2.64 8.92 0.31
N LEU A 90 -1.47 9.56 0.28
CA LEU A 90 -0.65 9.67 -0.94
C LEU A 90 -0.18 8.31 -1.46
N GLU A 91 0.29 7.45 -0.56
CA GLU A 91 0.70 6.10 -0.92
C GLU A 91 -0.47 5.26 -1.45
N GLN A 92 -1.65 5.39 -0.83
CA GLN A 92 -2.87 4.72 -1.27
C GLN A 92 -3.23 5.13 -2.70
N ALA A 93 -3.26 6.43 -2.99
CA ALA A 93 -3.52 6.93 -4.33
C ALA A 93 -2.49 6.43 -5.35
N HIS A 94 -1.22 6.38 -4.98
CA HIS A 94 -0.16 5.85 -5.84
C HIS A 94 -0.34 4.35 -6.13
N ARG A 95 -0.66 3.53 -5.11
CA ARG A 95 -0.96 2.10 -5.29
C ARG A 95 -2.15 1.88 -6.23
N VAL A 96 -3.20 2.69 -6.10
CA VAL A 96 -4.38 2.63 -6.98
C VAL A 96 -3.99 2.97 -8.43
N ALA A 97 -3.22 4.05 -8.63
CA ALA A 97 -2.75 4.45 -9.95
C ALA A 97 -1.88 3.38 -10.63
N GLN A 98 -0.98 2.74 -9.87
CA GLN A 98 -0.16 1.63 -10.38
C GLN A 98 -1.02 0.43 -10.80
N LYS A 99 -1.99 0.03 -9.97
CA LYS A 99 -2.91 -1.08 -10.29
C LYS A 99 -3.73 -0.79 -11.55
N ALA A 100 -4.21 0.44 -11.72
CA ALA A 100 -4.93 0.87 -12.93
C ALA A 100 -4.04 0.74 -14.18
N SER A 101 -2.77 1.17 -14.08
CA SER A 101 -1.80 1.11 -15.19
C SER A 101 -1.44 -0.33 -15.59
N GLN A 102 -1.34 -1.24 -14.62
CA GLN A 102 -1.06 -2.66 -14.89
C GLN A 102 -2.27 -3.39 -15.51
N GLY A 103 -3.50 -3.06 -15.09
CA GLY A 103 -4.72 -3.61 -15.69
C GLY A 103 -4.91 -3.18 -17.16
N GLU A 104 -4.46 -1.99 -17.52
CA GLU A 104 -4.49 -1.49 -18.90
C GLU A 104 -3.43 -2.17 -19.79
N SER A 105 -2.27 -2.50 -19.22
CA SER A 105 -1.18 -3.20 -19.92
C SER A 105 -1.49 -4.69 -20.18
N GLY A 106 -2.23 -5.34 -19.28
CA GLY A 106 -2.66 -6.74 -19.46
C GLY A 106 -3.65 -6.92 -20.62
N LYS A 107 -4.54 -5.95 -20.84
CA LYS A 107 -5.54 -6.01 -21.93
C LYS A 107 -4.93 -5.84 -23.33
N ALA A 108 -3.77 -5.21 -23.45
CA ALA A 108 -3.08 -5.03 -24.73
C ALA A 108 -2.32 -6.28 -25.20
N ALA A 109 -1.90 -7.16 -24.27
CA ALA A 109 -1.18 -8.39 -24.60
C ALA A 109 -2.09 -9.50 -25.14
N ASP A 110 -3.37 -9.50 -24.76
CA ASP A 110 -4.34 -10.53 -25.18
C ASP A 110 -4.94 -10.29 -26.58
N GLY A 111 -4.67 -9.13 -27.21
CA GLY A 111 -5.20 -8.77 -28.52
C GLY A 111 -4.25 -8.98 -29.70
N ALA A 112 -3.01 -9.38 -29.46
CA ALA A 112 -1.96 -9.50 -30.49
C ALA A 112 -1.70 -10.95 -30.96
N ALA A 113 -2.72 -11.81 -30.86
CA ALA A 113 -2.68 -13.18 -31.39
C ALA A 113 -3.92 -13.42 -32.26
N ASN A 114 -3.95 -12.84 -33.46
CA ASN A 114 -4.63 -13.36 -34.64
C ASN A 114 -3.85 -12.98 -35.89
#